data_AF-S9WBN7-F1
#
_entry.id   AF-S9WBN7-F1
#
_cell.length_a   1.000
_cell.length_b   1.000
_cell.length_c   1.000
_cell.angle_alpha   90.00
_cell.angle_beta   90.00
_cell.angle_gamma   90.00
#
_symmetry.space_group_name_H-M   'P 1'
#
loop_
_entity.id
_entity.type
_entity.pdbx_description
1 polymer ?
#
loop_
_entity_poly.entity_id
_entity_poly.type
_entity_poly.pdbx_seq_one_letter_code
_entity_poly.pdbx_strand_id
1 'polypeptide(L)'
;MGCGYSTFSAQEDIVWRFGGPPEEPLKAIKMFPKKQNGLLFRLLYDEGERWAFYNDTKEYEFHIRYYFSRESDIEALGHATLSELENGNKLVEIIVYPKGDGGLHGGRARQLHQHGRGNAAQ
;
A
#
# COMPACT_ATOMS: atom_id res chain seq x y z
N MET A 1 -15.37 -17.45 0.18
CA MET A 1 -15.25 -16.05 0.61
C MET A 1 -14.17 -15.97 1.68
N GLY A 2 -12.94 -15.66 1.29
CA GLY A 2 -11.79 -15.57 2.20
C GLY A 2 -10.83 -14.54 1.61
N CYS A 3 -11.14 -13.26 1.80
CA CYS A 3 -10.21 -12.20 1.43
C CYS A 3 -9.10 -12.19 2.49
N GLY A 4 -7.92 -12.72 2.13
CA GLY A 4 -6.73 -12.74 2.99
C GLY A 4 -6.06 -11.38 3.13
N TYR A 5 -6.80 -10.34 3.52
CA TYR A 5 -6.26 -8.99 3.68
C TYR A 5 -6.54 -8.41 5.06
N SER A 6 -5.45 -8.08 5.76
CA SER A 6 -5.32 -7.16 6.90
C SER A 6 -6.50 -7.11 7.89
N THR A 7 -6.33 -7.69 9.07
CA THR A 7 -7.23 -7.42 10.19
C THR A 7 -7.14 -5.94 10.54
N PHE A 8 -8.29 -5.28 10.67
CA PHE A 8 -8.41 -3.89 11.11
C PHE A 8 -7.47 -3.65 12.32
N SER A 9 -6.55 -2.70 12.17
CA SER A 9 -5.74 -2.18 13.28
C SER A 9 -6.31 -0.80 13.60
N ALA A 10 -6.71 -0.56 14.86
CA ALA A 10 -7.09 0.77 15.29
C ALA A 10 -5.88 1.70 15.12
N GLN A 11 -6.10 2.98 14.78
CA GLN A 11 -4.99 3.94 14.60
C GLN A 11 -4.12 4.06 15.85
N GLU A 12 -4.72 3.94 17.03
CA GLU A 12 -4.05 3.95 18.34
C GLU A 12 -3.10 2.76 18.58
N ASP A 13 -3.20 1.67 17.79
CA ASP A 13 -2.33 0.50 17.91
C ASP A 13 -1.06 0.60 17.05
N ILE A 14 -0.89 1.67 16.27
CA ILE A 14 0.23 1.82 15.34
C ILE A 14 1.44 2.37 16.09
N VAL A 15 2.52 1.57 16.14
CA VAL A 15 3.79 1.96 16.79
C VAL A 15 4.91 1.88 15.77
N TRP A 16 5.51 3.03 15.47
CA TRP A 16 6.69 3.16 14.62
C TRP A 16 7.95 2.94 15.45
N ARG A 17 8.81 2.01 15.04
CA ARG A 17 10.09 1.71 15.69
C ARG A 17 11.25 2.49 15.09
N PHE A 18 11.17 2.82 13.81
CA PHE A 18 12.27 3.46 13.09
C PHE A 18 11.87 4.83 12.52
N GLY A 19 11.15 5.65 13.30
CA GLY A 19 10.88 7.06 12.96
C GLY A 19 9.69 7.30 12.04
N GLY A 20 8.98 6.26 11.62
CA GLY A 20 7.72 6.37 10.89
C GLY A 20 7.85 6.86 9.44
N PRO A 21 6.71 7.05 8.75
CA PRO A 21 6.67 7.59 7.41
C PRO A 21 7.05 9.09 7.39
N PRO A 22 7.60 9.59 6.26
CA PRO A 22 8.00 11.00 6.13
C PRO A 22 6.82 11.98 6.09
N GLU A 23 5.63 11.48 5.77
CA GLU A 23 4.37 12.21 5.73
C GLU A 23 3.35 11.44 6.55
N GLU A 24 2.62 12.14 7.42
CA GLU A 24 1.59 11.54 8.28
C GLU A 24 0.43 11.00 7.41
N PRO A 25 0.13 9.69 7.46
CA PRO A 25 -0.93 9.12 6.65
C PRO A 25 -2.30 9.37 7.28
N LEU A 26 -3.35 9.46 6.45
CA LEU A 26 -4.73 9.44 6.94
C LEU A 26 -5.06 8.13 7.65
N LYS A 27 -4.46 7.03 7.20
CA LYS A 27 -4.60 5.72 7.84
C LYS A 27 -3.38 4.85 7.58
N ALA A 28 -2.90 4.19 8.64
CA ALA A 28 -1.92 3.13 8.55
C ALA A 28 -2.58 1.77 8.86
N ILE A 29 -2.19 0.74 8.12
CA ILE A 29 -2.71 -0.62 8.26
C ILE A 29 -1.53 -1.58 8.43
N LYS A 30 -1.50 -2.34 9.52
CA LYS A 30 -0.50 -3.39 9.74
C LYS A 30 -0.71 -4.52 8.73
N MET A 31 0.33 -4.84 7.96
CA MET A 31 0.30 -5.99 7.06
C MET A 31 0.52 -7.30 7.82
N PHE A 32 1.27 -7.27 8.94
CA PHE A 32 1.49 -8.41 9.83
C PHE A 32 0.99 -8.13 11.26
N PRO A 33 -0.33 -8.05 11.48
CA PRO A 33 -0.93 -7.55 12.73
C PRO A 33 -0.56 -8.37 13.98
N LYS A 34 -0.25 -9.66 13.83
CA LYS A 34 0.13 -10.56 14.93
C LYS A 34 1.65 -10.68 15.13
N LYS A 35 2.47 -9.89 14.42
CA LYS A 35 3.93 -9.98 14.46
C LYS A 35 4.52 -8.64 14.88
N GLN A 36 5.19 -8.65 16.03
CA GLN A 36 5.91 -7.48 16.55
C GLN A 36 5.01 -6.23 16.52
N ASN A 37 5.46 -5.12 15.92
CA ASN A 37 4.67 -3.92 15.75
C ASN A 37 3.82 -3.87 14.46
N GLY A 38 3.92 -4.88 13.59
CA GLY A 38 3.29 -4.90 12.27
C GLY A 38 4.26 -5.15 11.13
N LEU A 39 5.56 -4.91 11.33
CA LEU A 39 6.70 -5.04 10.39
C LEU A 39 6.62 -4.18 9.12
N LEU A 40 5.52 -4.28 8.38
CA LEU A 40 5.22 -3.55 7.16
C LEU A 40 3.84 -2.92 7.30
N PHE A 41 3.72 -1.68 6.84
CA PHE A 41 2.49 -0.92 6.94
C PHE A 41 2.07 -0.44 5.56
N ARG A 42 0.78 -0.61 5.24
CA ARG A 42 0.14 0.08 4.12
C ARG A 42 -0.38 1.42 4.62
N LEU A 43 0.04 2.49 3.96
CA LEU A 43 -0.29 3.87 4.29
C LEU A 43 -1.27 4.39 3.26
N LEU A 44 -2.33 5.04 3.71
CA LEU A 44 -3.34 5.67 2.88
C LEU A 44 -3.26 7.19 3.06
N TYR A 45 -3.18 7.89 1.95
CA TYR A 45 -3.20 9.34 1.80
C TYR A 45 -4.35 9.73 0.85
N ASP A 46 -4.64 11.03 0.76
CA ASP A 46 -5.63 11.58 -0.19
C ASP A 46 -6.97 10.82 -0.17
N GLU A 47 -7.61 10.69 0.99
CA GLU A 47 -8.86 9.94 1.19
C GLU A 47 -8.81 8.46 0.75
N GLY A 48 -7.61 7.91 0.57
CA GLY A 48 -7.38 6.53 0.12
C GLY A 48 -7.00 6.40 -1.35
N GLU A 49 -6.88 7.50 -2.09
CA GLU A 49 -6.45 7.48 -3.50
C GLU A 49 -4.96 7.18 -3.66
N ARG A 50 -4.13 7.53 -2.67
CA ARG A 50 -2.69 7.32 -2.74
C ARG A 50 -2.22 6.38 -1.65
N TRP A 51 -1.55 5.32 -2.07
CA TRP A 51 -1.03 4.28 -1.21
C TRP A 51 0.50 4.36 -1.17
N ALA A 52 1.07 4.11 -0.01
CA ALA A 52 2.49 3.85 0.14
C ALA A 52 2.71 2.66 1.06
N PHE A 53 3.90 2.09 1.01
CA PHE A 53 4.32 1.06 1.94
C PHE A 53 5.52 1.53 2.75
N TYR A 54 5.45 1.27 4.05
CA TYR A 54 6.52 1.60 4.98
C TYR A 54 7.00 0.33 5.69
N ASN A 55 8.26 0.00 5.45
CA ASN A 55 8.96 -1.10 6.08
C ASN A 55 9.61 -0.60 7.38
N ASP A 56 9.09 -1.08 8.51
CA ASP A 56 9.58 -0.73 9.84
C ASP A 56 10.46 -1.85 10.41
N THR A 57 11.30 -2.43 9.55
CA THR A 57 12.33 -3.41 9.90
C THR A 57 13.70 -2.97 9.39
N LYS A 58 14.77 -3.53 9.97
CA LYS A 58 16.17 -3.32 9.53
C LYS A 58 16.75 -4.49 8.76
N GLU A 59 16.09 -5.66 8.79
CA GLU A 59 16.67 -6.92 8.36
C GLU A 59 16.03 -7.50 7.09
N TYR A 60 14.79 -7.09 6.78
CA TYR A 60 14.01 -7.70 5.72
C TYR A 60 13.62 -6.65 4.67
N GLU A 61 13.72 -7.00 3.40
CA GLU A 61 13.00 -6.31 2.33
C GLU A 61 11.68 -7.01 2.05
N PHE A 62 10.68 -6.25 1.61
CA PHE A 62 9.37 -6.79 1.25
C PHE A 62 9.13 -6.66 -0.24
N HIS A 63 8.76 -7.77 -0.87
CA HIS A 63 8.30 -7.82 -2.25
C HIS A 63 6.77 -7.88 -2.23
N ILE A 64 6.13 -6.83 -2.71
CA ILE A 64 4.69 -6.63 -2.65
C ILE A 64 4.10 -6.75 -4.04
N ARG A 65 3.02 -7.52 -4.17
CA ARG A 65 2.24 -7.68 -5.39
C ARG A 65 0.79 -7.37 -5.11
N TYR A 66 0.23 -6.39 -5.80
CA TYR A 66 -1.20 -6.08 -5.77
C TYR A 66 -1.81 -6.31 -7.16
N TYR A 67 -2.91 -7.05 -7.17
CA TYR A 67 -3.71 -7.26 -8.37
C TYR A 67 -4.91 -6.33 -8.32
N PHE A 68 -5.10 -5.58 -9.39
CA PHE A 68 -6.23 -4.70 -9.60
C PHE A 68 -7.04 -5.19 -10.80
N SER A 69 -8.34 -4.95 -10.78
CA SER A 69 -9.18 -5.27 -11.92
C SER A 69 -8.82 -4.38 -13.11
N ARG A 70 -9.19 -4.82 -14.31
CA ARG A 70 -8.98 -4.05 -15.55
C ARG A 70 -9.59 -2.63 -15.48
N GLU A 71 -10.72 -2.51 -14.80
CA GLU A 71 -11.49 -1.26 -14.67
C GLU A 71 -10.86 -0.27 -13.66
N SER A 72 -9.96 -0.76 -12.80
CA SER A 72 -9.27 0.08 -11.82
C SER A 72 -8.33 1.05 -12.54
N ASP A 73 -8.39 2.33 -12.20
CA ASP A 73 -7.44 3.31 -12.72
C ASP A 73 -6.24 3.40 -11.77
N ILE A 74 -5.08 2.94 -12.25
CA ILE A 74 -3.88 2.73 -11.42
C ILE A 74 -2.72 3.45 -12.07
N GLU A 75 -2.05 4.27 -11.26
CA GLU A 75 -0.80 4.93 -11.60
C GLU A 75 0.28 4.44 -10.63
N ALA A 76 1.32 3.80 -11.15
CA ALA A 76 2.49 3.45 -10.34
C ALA A 76 3.33 4.71 -10.07
N LEU A 77 3.71 4.93 -8.81
CA LEU A 77 4.48 6.10 -8.38
C LEU A 77 5.85 5.70 -7.80
N GLY A 78 6.88 6.53 -8.01
CA GLY A 78 8.21 6.25 -7.49
C GLY A 78 8.78 4.94 -8.06
N HIS A 79 9.03 3.95 -7.20
CA HIS A 79 9.65 2.65 -7.56
C HIS A 79 8.65 1.50 -7.76
N ALA A 80 7.36 1.81 -7.90
CA ALA A 80 6.39 0.78 -8.25
C ALA A 80 6.44 0.47 -9.75
N THR A 81 6.26 -0.81 -10.09
CA THR A 81 6.14 -1.28 -11.48
C THR A 81 4.69 -1.68 -11.72
N LEU A 82 4.07 -1.14 -12.77
CA LEU A 82 2.72 -1.51 -13.22
C LEU A 82 2.80 -2.32 -14.52
N SER A 83 2.20 -3.51 -14.51
CA SER A 83 2.12 -4.41 -15.65
C SER A 83 0.66 -4.80 -15.91
N GLU A 84 0.26 -4.90 -17.17
CA GLU A 84 -1.03 -5.50 -17.54
C GLU A 84 -0.84 -7.01 -17.75
N LEU A 85 -1.75 -7.81 -17.21
CA LEU A 85 -1.76 -9.26 -17.33
C LEU A 85 -2.59 -9.68 -18.54
N GLU A 86 -2.42 -10.93 -18.99
CA GLU A 86 -3.12 -11.46 -20.17
C GLU A 86 -4.65 -11.36 -20.10
N ASN A 87 -5.22 -11.39 -18.88
CA ASN A 87 -6.66 -11.25 -18.66
C ASN A 87 -7.13 -9.78 -18.55
N GLY A 88 -6.25 -8.81 -18.80
CA GLY A 88 -6.50 -7.38 -18.67
C GLY A 88 -6.45 -6.84 -17.25
N ASN A 89 -6.28 -7.69 -16.22
CA ASN A 89 -6.04 -7.21 -14.86
C ASN A 89 -4.66 -6.55 -14.78
N LYS A 90 -4.50 -5.67 -13.80
CA LYS A 90 -3.27 -4.92 -13.58
C LYS A 90 -2.51 -5.50 -12.38
N LEU A 91 -1.21 -5.67 -12.51
CA LEU A 91 -0.30 -6.06 -11.44
C LEU A 91 0.59 -4.88 -11.09
N VAL A 92 0.57 -4.47 -9.82
CA VAL A 92 1.55 -3.55 -9.26
C VAL A 92 2.55 -4.33 -8.41
N GLU A 93 3.83 -4.20 -8.74
CA GLU A 93 4.95 -4.76 -7.99
C GLU A 93 5.75 -3.65 -7.29
N ILE A 94 6.09 -3.86 -6.02
CA ILE A 94 6.87 -2.91 -5.22
C ILE A 94 7.87 -3.67 -4.37
N ILE A 95 9.13 -3.25 -4.40
CA ILE A 95 10.14 -3.68 -3.42
C ILE A 95 10.27 -2.57 -2.37
N VAL A 96 10.10 -2.92 -1.10
CA VAL A 96 10.22 -2.00 0.04
C VAL A 96 11.39 -2.45 0.90
N TYR A 97 12.50 -1.76 0.75
CA TYR A 97 13.73 -2.07 1.46
C TYR A 97 13.62 -1.74 2.96
N PRO A 98 14.39 -2.44 3.82
CA PRO A 98 14.49 -2.08 5.23
C PRO A 98 15.05 -0.66 5.37
N LYS A 99 14.74 -0.02 6.48
CA LYS A 99 15.29 1.31 6.78
C LYS A 99 16.76 1.16 7.20
N GLY A 100 17.65 1.24 6.21
CA GLY A 100 19.09 1.47 6.44
C GLY A 100 19.35 2.90 6.89
N ASP A 101 20.54 3.17 7.43
CA ASP A 101 20.96 4.44 8.07
C ASP A 101 21.04 5.67 7.10
N GLY A 102 20.27 5.71 6.00
CA GLY A 102 20.32 6.85 5.09
C GLY A 102 19.39 6.90 3.87
N GLY A 103 18.28 6.15 3.79
CA GLY A 103 17.44 6.21 2.58
C GLY A 103 15.98 5.82 2.75
N LEU A 104 15.07 6.75 2.44
CA LEU A 104 13.65 6.47 2.18
C LEU A 104 13.54 5.74 0.83
N HIS A 105 13.25 4.44 0.85
CA HIS A 105 12.96 3.65 -0.36
C HIS A 105 11.63 2.90 -0.21
N GLY A 106 10.55 3.65 0.01
CA GLY A 106 9.20 3.12 -0.12
C GLY A 106 8.69 3.34 -1.54
N GLY A 107 8.28 2.28 -2.23
CA GLY A 107 7.48 2.44 -3.45
C GLY A 107 6.09 2.98 -3.13
N ARG A 108 5.53 3.77 -4.03
CA ARG A 108 4.22 4.41 -3.89
C ARG A 108 3.33 3.96 -5.04
N ALA A 109 2.02 3.95 -4.86
CA ALA A 109 1.09 3.75 -5.96
C ALA A 109 -0.10 4.67 -5.72
N ARG A 110 -0.65 5.24 -6.79
CA ARG A 110 -1.93 5.94 -6.72
C ARG A 110 -2.98 5.04 -7.36
N GLN A 111 -4.02 4.72 -6.61
CA GLN A 111 -5.21 4.08 -7.11
C GLN A 111 -6.33 5.10 -7.12
N LEU A 112 -6.77 5.50 -8.31
CA LEU A 112 -7.98 6.27 -8.47
C LEU A 112 -9.14 5.28 -8.60
N HIS A 113 -10.11 5.35 -7.68
CA HIS A 113 -11.41 4.77 -7.96
C HIS A 113 -12.06 5.68 -9.00
N GLN A 114 -12.33 5.18 -10.21
CA GLN A 114 -13.19 5.90 -11.12
C GLN A 114 -14.53 6.11 -10.41
N HIS A 115 -14.79 7.33 -9.94
CA HIS A 115 -16.10 7.70 -9.46
C HIS A 115 -17.06 7.45 -10.63
N GLY A 116 -18.02 6.56 -10.42
CA GLY A 116 -18.78 5.93 -11.49
C GLY A 116 -19.24 6.94 -12.54
N ARG A 117 -18.77 6.79 -13.77
CA ARG A 117 -19.50 7.34 -14.92
C ARG A 117 -20.65 6.40 -15.21
N GLY A 118 -21.88 6.81 -14.88
CA GLY A 118 -23.07 6.19 -15.47
C GLY A 118 -24.36 6.26 -14.66
N ASN A 119 -25.11 7.34 -14.87
CA ASN A 119 -26.57 7.46 -14.84
C ASN A 119 -27.33 7.07 -13.56
N ALA A 120 -27.74 8.11 -12.81
CA ALA A 120 -29.11 8.17 -12.33
C ALA A 120 -30.05 8.16 -13.56
N ALA A 121 -30.53 6.98 -13.93
CA ALA A 121 -31.77 6.87 -14.67
C ALA A 121 -32.90 7.34 -13.73
N GLN A 122 -33.69 8.28 -14.23
CA GLN A 122 -34.93 8.77 -13.60
C GLN A 122 -35.93 7.64 -13.38
#